data_AF-A0A3D1PB74-F1
#
_entry.id   AF-A0A3D1PB74-F1
#
_cell.length_a   1.000
_cell.length_b   1.000
_cell.length_c   1.000
_cell.angle_alpha   90.00
_cell.angle_beta   90.00
_cell.angle_gamma   90.00
#
_symmetry.space_group_name_H-M   'P 1'
#
loop_
_entity.id
_entity.type
_entity.pdbx_description
1 polymer ?
#
loop_
_entity_poly.entity_id
_entity_poly.type
_entity_poly.pdbx_seq_one_letter_code
_entity_poly.pdbx_strand_id
1 'polypeptide(L)'
;MQTLLSSKQLSDTLMFTFSQVNTINLDGFKPFFNDLPVDPFIKRNYRFRRLSRFVADRNELIKLPHGCLFQSKEYNPLVGDIKREFAEIDDALIKLDIFKTVVFAFIDACKLHPEAEIGV
;
A
#
# COMPACT_ATOMS: atom_id res chain seq x y z
N MET A 1 35.71 1.26 -29.23
CA MET A 1 35.15 -0.11 -29.33
C MET A 1 34.23 -0.29 -28.12
N GLN A 2 32.92 -0.08 -28.29
CA GLN A 2 31.94 -0.22 -27.19
C GLN A 2 31.30 -1.60 -27.30
N THR A 3 31.42 -2.39 -26.25
CA THR A 3 30.90 -3.75 -26.16
C THR A 3 29.38 -3.66 -25.97
N LEU A 4 28.61 -4.08 -26.98
CA LEU A 4 27.16 -4.23 -26.88
C LEU A 4 26.85 -5.41 -25.94
N LEU A 5 26.27 -5.10 -24.79
CA LEU A 5 25.67 -6.10 -23.91
C LEU A 5 24.51 -6.75 -24.67
N SER A 6 24.69 -8.02 -25.04
CA SER A 6 23.64 -8.84 -25.62
C SER A 6 22.45 -8.89 -24.66
N SER A 7 21.34 -8.26 -25.02
CA SER A 7 20.08 -8.41 -24.30
C SER A 7 19.54 -9.81 -24.56
N LYS A 8 19.55 -10.68 -23.54
CA LYS A 8 18.73 -11.88 -23.56
C LYS A 8 17.27 -11.45 -23.68
N GLN A 9 16.65 -11.71 -24.82
CA GLN A 9 15.22 -11.57 -24.98
C GLN A 9 14.57 -12.67 -24.13
N LEU A 10 13.97 -12.26 -23.02
CA LEU A 10 13.17 -13.14 -22.19
C LEU A 10 11.86 -13.39 -22.95
N SER A 11 11.64 -14.62 -23.43
CA SER A 11 10.42 -15.06 -24.11
C SER A 11 9.34 -15.47 -23.10
N ASP A 12 9.26 -14.80 -21.96
CA ASP A 12 8.35 -15.18 -20.90
C ASP A 12 6.99 -14.54 -21.16
N THR A 13 5.99 -15.38 -21.44
CA THR A 13 4.61 -14.93 -21.52
C THR A 13 4.11 -14.63 -20.11
N LEU A 14 3.86 -13.35 -19.83
CA LEU A 14 3.25 -12.92 -18.59
C LEU A 14 1.73 -13.15 -18.68
N MET A 15 1.23 -14.11 -17.89
CA MET A 15 -0.21 -14.21 -17.64
C MET A 15 -0.57 -13.38 -16.41
N PHE A 16 -1.52 -12.48 -16.57
CA PHE A 16 -2.15 -11.77 -15.46
C PHE A 16 -3.49 -12.45 -15.13
N THR A 17 -3.80 -12.52 -13.85
CA THR A 17 -5.10 -13.00 -13.37
C THR A 17 -5.81 -11.84 -12.70
N PHE A 18 -7.06 -11.60 -13.09
CA PHE A 18 -7.96 -10.70 -12.39
C PHE A 18 -8.82 -11.50 -11.43
N SER A 19 -9.00 -11.02 -10.21
CA SER A 19 -9.86 -11.64 -9.21
C SER A 19 -10.59 -10.56 -8.43
N GLN A 20 -11.88 -10.80 -8.15
CA GLN A 20 -12.74 -9.87 -7.45
C GLN A 20 -13.28 -10.55 -6.19
N VAL A 21 -13.15 -9.87 -5.05
CA VAL A 21 -13.62 -10.37 -3.76
C VAL A 21 -14.92 -9.67 -3.40
N ASN A 22 -16.06 -10.28 -3.78
CA ASN A 22 -17.39 -9.69 -3.63
C ASN A 22 -18.07 -9.93 -2.28
N THR A 23 -17.45 -10.74 -1.42
CA THR A 23 -18.07 -11.22 -0.18
C THR A 23 -17.77 -10.33 1.03
N ILE A 24 -16.86 -9.36 0.91
CA ILE A 24 -16.48 -8.49 2.02
C ILE A 24 -17.36 -7.23 2.02
N ASN A 25 -18.14 -7.04 3.08
CA ASN A 25 -18.88 -5.80 3.29
C ASN A 25 -17.96 -4.71 3.86
N LEU A 26 -17.81 -3.61 3.11
CA LEU A 26 -16.92 -2.49 3.45
C LEU A 26 -17.63 -1.29 4.07
N ASP A 27 -18.94 -1.36 4.35
CA ASP A 27 -19.71 -0.23 4.88
C ASP A 27 -19.14 0.31 6.19
N GLY A 28 -18.53 -0.55 7.01
CA GLY A 28 -17.86 -0.18 8.25
C GLY A 28 -16.67 0.76 8.07
N PHE A 29 -16.11 0.91 6.86
CA PHE A 29 -15.02 1.86 6.60
C PHE A 29 -15.50 3.29 6.38
N LYS A 30 -16.75 3.49 5.92
CA LYS A 30 -17.26 4.80 5.51
C LYS A 30 -17.02 5.92 6.55
N PRO A 31 -17.27 5.71 7.86
CA PRO A 31 -17.07 6.77 8.86
C PRO A 31 -15.63 7.28 8.93
N PHE A 32 -14.63 6.44 8.66
CA PHE A 32 -13.21 6.78 8.76
C PHE A 32 -12.72 7.69 7.62
N PHE A 33 -13.51 7.85 6.57
CA PHE A 33 -13.23 8.80 5.48
C PHE A 33 -13.71 10.22 5.78
N ASN A 34 -14.56 10.41 6.81
CA ASN A 34 -15.12 11.72 7.14
C ASN A 34 -14.11 12.66 7.82
N ASP A 35 -13.06 12.11 8.46
CA ASP A 35 -12.06 12.85 9.22
C ASP A 35 -10.61 12.48 8.81
N LEU A 36 -10.40 12.45 7.49
CA LEU A 36 -9.05 12.31 6.96
C LEU A 36 -8.33 13.67 7.01
N PRO A 37 -7.07 13.72 7.50
CA PRO A 37 -6.30 14.94 7.49
C PRO A 37 -5.87 15.30 6.06
N VAL A 38 -5.75 16.60 5.81
CA VAL A 38 -5.20 17.12 4.55
C VAL A 38 -3.78 16.59 4.34
N ASP A 39 -3.46 16.19 3.12
CA ASP A 39 -2.10 15.82 2.73
C ASP A 39 -1.16 17.06 2.81
N PRO A 40 -0.18 17.08 3.73
CA PRO A 40 0.65 18.26 3.94
C PRO A 40 1.67 18.50 2.80
N PHE A 41 1.84 17.54 1.89
CA PHE A 41 2.78 17.61 0.78
C PHE A 41 2.14 18.10 -0.53
N ILE A 42 0.86 18.50 -0.52
CA ILE A 42 0.21 19.19 -1.64
C ILE A 42 -0.22 20.60 -1.24
N LYS A 43 0.00 21.56 -2.14
CA LYS A 43 -0.36 22.98 -1.94
C LYS A 43 -1.87 23.28 -1.86
N ARG A 44 -2.72 22.32 -2.20
CA ARG A 44 -4.18 22.48 -2.30
C ARG A 44 -4.87 21.41 -1.46
N ASN A 45 -5.99 21.76 -0.84
CA ASN A 45 -6.73 20.91 0.10
C ASN A 45 -7.71 19.97 -0.61
N TYR A 46 -7.26 19.24 -1.65
CA TYR A 46 -8.10 18.28 -2.38
C TYR A 46 -7.74 16.82 -2.10
N ARG A 47 -6.63 16.54 -1.42
CA ARG A 47 -6.21 15.18 -1.07
C ARG A 47 -6.12 15.06 0.44
N PHE A 48 -6.78 14.03 0.96
CA PHE A 48 -6.84 13.71 2.38
C PHE A 48 -6.45 12.25 2.52
N ARG A 49 -5.53 11.95 3.44
CA ARG A 49 -5.00 10.58 3.55
C ARG A 49 -4.34 10.32 4.88
N ARG A 50 -4.33 9.03 5.21
CA ARG A 50 -3.49 8.43 6.24
C ARG A 50 -2.58 7.39 5.57
N LEU A 51 -1.56 6.94 6.28
CA LEU A 51 -0.72 5.81 5.86
C LEU A 51 -0.23 5.11 7.12
N SER A 52 -0.43 3.80 7.18
CA SER A 52 0.13 2.92 8.20
C SER A 52 0.85 1.75 7.53
N ARG A 53 1.72 1.08 8.28
CA ARG A 53 2.55 -0.02 7.76
C ARG A 53 2.30 -1.26 8.60
N PHE A 54 2.23 -2.41 7.96
CA PHE A 54 1.90 -3.67 8.62
C PHE A 54 2.78 -4.81 8.10
N VAL A 55 2.92 -5.84 8.91
CA VAL A 55 3.37 -7.17 8.48
C VAL A 55 2.32 -8.19 8.90
N ALA A 56 2.20 -9.26 8.13
CA ALA A 56 1.35 -10.37 8.50
C ALA A 56 2.19 -11.48 9.12
N ASP A 57 1.82 -11.91 10.33
CA ASP A 57 2.35 -13.13 10.94
C ASP A 57 1.20 -14.12 11.11
N ARG A 58 1.18 -15.15 10.26
CA ARG A 58 0.13 -16.18 10.19
C ARG A 58 -1.26 -15.55 10.01
N ASN A 59 -2.03 -15.44 11.09
CA ASN A 59 -3.40 -14.93 11.13
C ASN A 59 -3.51 -13.59 11.86
N GLU A 60 -2.36 -12.98 12.21
CA GLU A 60 -2.29 -11.69 12.86
C GLU A 60 -1.71 -10.64 11.93
N LEU A 61 -2.33 -9.46 11.95
CA LEU A 61 -1.84 -8.28 11.24
C LEU A 61 -1.19 -7.36 12.28
N ILE A 62 0.14 -7.25 12.21
CA ILE A 62 0.94 -6.51 13.17
C ILE A 62 1.23 -5.13 12.59
N LYS A 63 0.74 -4.07 13.26
CA LYS A 63 1.06 -2.68 12.93
C LYS A 63 2.54 -2.42 13.25
N LEU A 64 3.29 -1.97 12.26
CA LEU A 64 4.68 -1.54 12.43
C LEU A 64 4.74 -0.12 13.00
N PRO A 65 5.90 0.31 13.53
CA PRO A 65 6.13 1.71 13.88
C PRO A 65 5.83 2.64 12.71
N HIS A 66 5.36 3.86 13.03
CA HIS A 66 5.15 4.91 12.04
C HIS A 66 6.38 5.09 11.16
N GLY A 67 6.13 5.29 9.87
CA GLY A 67 7.20 5.42 8.89
C GLY A 67 6.84 6.39 7.79
N CYS A 68 7.84 6.70 6.97
CA CYS A 68 7.70 7.66 5.87
C CYS A 68 7.54 6.96 4.52
N LEU A 69 6.72 7.54 3.65
CA LEU A 69 6.70 7.19 2.23
C LEU A 69 7.79 7.97 1.50
N PHE A 70 8.82 7.26 1.04
CA PHE A 70 9.84 7.80 0.13
C PHE A 70 9.60 7.31 -1.29
N GLN A 71 9.73 8.22 -2.25
CA GLN A 71 9.69 7.90 -3.68
C GLN A 71 10.84 8.65 -4.34
N SER A 72 11.71 7.95 -5.08
CA SER A 72 12.78 8.61 -5.83
C SER A 72 12.19 9.51 -6.91
N LYS A 73 12.96 10.49 -7.39
CA LYS A 73 12.55 11.33 -8.51
C LYS A 73 12.43 10.59 -9.84
N GLU A 74 13.11 9.47 -9.99
CA GLU A 74 12.91 8.58 -11.14
C GLU A 74 11.51 7.94 -11.10
N TYR A 75 11.04 7.54 -9.92
CA TYR A 75 9.72 6.95 -9.73
C TYR A 75 8.61 8.01 -9.74
N ASN A 76 8.82 9.14 -9.09
CA ASN A 76 7.88 10.26 -9.04
C ASN A 76 8.57 11.57 -9.51
N PRO A 77 8.58 11.86 -10.82
CA PRO A 77 9.28 13.02 -11.37
C PRO A 77 8.75 14.38 -10.88
N LEU A 78 7.48 14.43 -10.47
CA LEU A 78 6.82 15.66 -10.06
C LEU A 78 7.26 16.09 -8.66
N VAL A 79 7.25 15.15 -7.71
CA VAL A 79 7.45 15.44 -6.28
C VAL A 79 8.25 14.36 -5.56
N GLY A 80 9.22 13.73 -6.22
CA GLY A 80 10.12 12.73 -5.61
C GLY A 80 11.21 13.31 -4.71
N ASP A 81 12.05 12.42 -4.17
CA ASP A 81 13.17 12.69 -3.25
C ASP A 81 12.78 13.41 -1.95
N ILE A 82 11.55 13.16 -1.49
CA ILE A 82 11.04 13.66 -0.21
C ILE A 82 10.59 12.51 0.67
N LYS A 83 10.90 12.61 1.97
CA LYS A 83 10.35 11.72 3.00
C LYS A 83 8.99 12.28 3.43
N ARG A 84 7.92 11.53 3.16
CA ARG A 84 6.56 11.94 3.50
C ARG A 84 6.06 11.23 4.73
N GLU A 85 5.79 11.98 5.79
CA GLU A 85 5.16 11.49 7.00
C GLU A 85 3.67 11.86 6.95
N PHE A 86 2.83 10.84 6.85
CA PHE A 86 1.37 11.01 6.93
C PHE A 86 0.89 10.65 8.32
N ALA A 87 -0.31 11.09 8.68
CA ALA A 87 -0.95 10.59 9.89
C ALA A 87 -1.22 9.08 9.77
N GLU A 88 -1.05 8.35 10.86
CA GLU A 88 -1.41 6.93 10.94
C GLU A 88 -2.92 6.73 10.73
N ILE A 89 -3.29 5.56 10.20
CA ILE A 89 -4.67 5.10 10.16
C ILE A 89 -5.25 5.03 11.59
N ASP A 90 -6.52 5.38 11.71
CA ASP A 90 -7.26 5.31 12.97
C ASP A 90 -7.25 3.88 13.54
N ASP A 91 -6.83 3.73 14.80
CA ASP A 91 -6.74 2.43 15.45
C ASP A 91 -8.12 1.72 15.54
N ALA A 92 -9.23 2.46 15.55
CA ALA A 92 -10.56 1.86 15.50
C ALA A 92 -10.85 1.21 14.14
N LEU A 93 -10.33 1.74 13.03
CA LEU A 93 -10.42 1.09 11.71
C LEU A 93 -9.59 -0.21 11.70
N ILE A 94 -8.36 -0.15 12.21
CA ILE A 94 -7.44 -1.29 12.26
C ILE A 94 -8.01 -2.46 13.08
N LYS A 95 -8.78 -2.15 14.13
CA LYS A 95 -9.42 -3.14 14.99
C LYS A 95 -10.62 -3.86 14.36
N LEU A 96 -11.17 -3.36 13.24
CA LEU A 96 -12.28 -4.03 12.57
C LEU A 96 -11.84 -5.34 11.91
N ASP A 97 -12.65 -6.39 12.06
CA ASP A 97 -12.37 -7.67 11.38
C ASP A 97 -12.39 -7.53 9.86
N ILE A 98 -13.25 -6.65 9.33
CA ILE A 98 -13.29 -6.35 7.90
C ILE A 98 -11.97 -5.73 7.39
N PHE A 99 -11.23 -4.98 8.22
CA PHE A 99 -9.91 -4.45 7.86
C PHE A 99 -8.89 -5.59 7.68
N LYS A 100 -8.78 -6.47 8.67
CA LYS A 100 -7.90 -7.65 8.60
C LYS A 100 -8.27 -8.53 7.41
N THR A 101 -9.56 -8.76 7.18
CA THR A 101 -10.06 -9.61 6.08
C THR A 101 -9.63 -9.09 4.71
N VAL A 102 -9.74 -7.77 4.47
CA VAL A 102 -9.31 -7.16 3.20
C VAL A 102 -7.80 -7.30 3.01
N VAL A 103 -7.00 -7.01 4.05
CA VAL A 103 -5.54 -7.08 3.95
C VAL A 103 -5.08 -8.52 3.73
N PHE A 104 -5.65 -9.50 4.43
CA PHE A 104 -5.32 -10.92 4.20
C PHE A 104 -5.75 -11.42 2.82
N ALA A 105 -6.91 -10.99 2.32
CA ALA A 105 -7.35 -11.34 0.97
C ALA A 105 -6.37 -10.79 -0.09
N PHE A 106 -5.84 -9.58 0.12
CA PHE A 106 -4.79 -9.01 -0.75
C PHE A 106 -3.48 -9.80 -0.67
N ILE A 107 -3.01 -10.14 0.53
CA ILE A 107 -1.79 -10.94 0.75
C ILE A 107 -1.89 -12.29 0.02
N ASP A 108 -3.00 -12.99 0.19
CA ASP A 108 -3.23 -14.30 -0.43
C ASP A 108 -3.30 -14.21 -1.96
N ALA A 109 -4.07 -13.24 -2.48
CA ALA A 109 -4.20 -13.03 -3.93
C ALA A 109 -2.86 -12.68 -4.60
N CYS A 110 -2.01 -11.90 -3.93
CA CYS A 110 -0.71 -11.49 -4.43
C CYS A 110 0.43 -12.47 -4.07
N LYS A 111 0.17 -13.49 -3.24
CA LYS A 111 1.17 -14.43 -2.74
C LYS A 111 2.39 -13.72 -2.15
N LEU A 112 2.15 -12.70 -1.32
CA LEU A 112 3.23 -11.89 -0.76
C LEU A 112 4.13 -12.75 0.15
N HIS A 113 5.42 -12.41 0.18
CA HIS A 113 6.37 -13.03 1.10
C HIS A 113 5.93 -12.75 2.56
N PRO A 114 6.11 -13.68 3.52
CA PRO A 114 5.69 -13.48 4.91
C PRO A 114 6.29 -12.23 5.57
N GLU A 115 7.49 -11.84 5.17
CA GLU A 115 8.19 -10.64 5.68
C GLU A 115 7.86 -9.36 4.89
N ALA A 116 6.94 -9.43 3.93
CA ALA A 116 6.58 -8.26 3.13
C ALA A 116 5.90 -7.21 4.01
N GLU A 117 6.46 -6.00 3.99
CA GLU A 117 5.80 -4.83 4.55
C GLU A 117 4.66 -4.39 3.63
N ILE A 118 3.50 -4.12 4.23
CA ILE A 118 2.28 -3.69 3.55
C ILE A 118 1.95 -2.28 4.03
N GLY A 119 2.08 -1.32 3.13
CA GLY A 119 1.56 0.03 3.33
C GLY A 119 0.07 0.09 3.00
N VAL A 120 -0.74 0.54 3.96
CA VAL A 120 -2.19 0.74 3.82
C VAL A 120 -2.51 2.22 3.98
#